data_AF-A0A535L994-F1
#
_entry.id   AF-A0A535L994-F1
#
_cell.length_a   1.000
_cell.length_b   1.000
_cell.length_c   1.000
_cell.angle_alpha   90.00
_cell.angle_beta   90.00
_cell.angle_gamma   90.00
#
_symmetry.space_group_name_H-M   'P 1'
#
loop_
_entity.id
_entity.type
_entity.pdbx_description
1 polymer ?
#
loop_
_entity_poly.entity_id
_entity_poly.type
_entity_poly.pdbx_seq_one_letter_code
_entity_poly.pdbx_strand_id
1 'polypeptide(L)'
;MATTKNKEDRNCLEEMWVCDMWCHSHRVRYEYRKRIADDIDQSQDISHVLEDYLKHIVNKKLQLYKQYIHTEGDKQGQSLFSHVMDLVSFTDRLNPVIGLSDEEMRCTFLALTVHDINKIPLYGKAANGWNVKYADAATSANIQRELERLEVDDFFSKWREYLRDIMFLAHAHQAASTSTVILIDQHYIDQTILKSRLKGALKYLMQAADVSDNSHSGDHRDPHEVHLRDKLLIHINAIMSRMGHEYEYRFIGHRLAELRGIITNVIHNELVSYFREKYGEDECIDLQYYPEGVNYLLDKRITLEWNERVLREVAERVRHKLAGIQLKKLSQFIKPKPSAIVVDDAAMNIGATLSEIFEVIILTVMGKQYKSEWREQRDALLRNDLKVILADEKTSVELKECVINILQQAEIIPSDDTILKRGEFVSAYRKFLEDHLSTELKAVKEDAWTRTYHLFKLPEDRYAIYKFIDPYRRGYFTACDLPQMSLDDMKEAALADLAQLELQATQAKAGAKVKKSKGDVTYQQLTLENDEGMTTQFNVEYIVDYLKRNLEVWDKVHSKLMSGWQFRLLLT
;
A
#
# COMPACT_ATOMS: atom_id res chain seq x y z
N MET A 1 -49.56 -27.04 19.06
CA MET A 1 -49.10 -25.63 19.11
C MET A 1 -47.69 -25.59 19.70
N ALA A 2 -46.66 -25.70 18.85
CA ALA A 2 -45.25 -25.36 19.09
C ALA A 2 -44.38 -26.15 18.10
N THR A 3 -44.22 -25.66 16.85
CA THR A 3 -43.12 -26.11 15.96
C THR A 3 -42.91 -25.25 14.69
N THR A 4 -43.62 -24.14 14.47
CA THR A 4 -43.46 -23.33 13.25
C THR A 4 -42.63 -22.05 13.39
N LYS A 5 -42.14 -21.71 14.60
CA LYS A 5 -41.47 -20.41 14.83
C LYS A 5 -39.94 -20.40 14.64
N ASN A 6 -39.32 -21.52 14.27
CA ASN A 6 -37.84 -21.65 14.24
C ASN A 6 -37.23 -21.70 12.82
N LYS A 7 -38.03 -21.50 11.77
CA LYS A 7 -37.57 -21.52 10.37
C LYS A 7 -37.46 -20.12 9.75
N GLU A 8 -38.22 -19.15 10.24
CA GLU A 8 -38.17 -17.77 9.74
C GLU A 8 -36.99 -16.98 10.33
N ASP A 9 -36.60 -17.23 11.58
CA ASP A 9 -35.45 -16.56 12.22
C ASP A 9 -34.08 -17.05 11.71
N ARG A 10 -34.00 -18.24 11.08
CA ARG A 10 -32.77 -18.72 10.43
C ARG A 10 -32.55 -18.12 9.04
N ASN A 11 -33.63 -17.86 8.28
CA ASN A 11 -33.51 -17.22 6.98
C ASN A 11 -33.17 -15.72 7.09
N CYS A 12 -33.63 -15.02 8.14
CA CYS A 12 -33.26 -13.62 8.37
C CYS A 12 -31.79 -13.44 8.78
N LEU A 13 -31.16 -14.42 9.44
CA LEU A 13 -29.75 -14.35 9.83
C LEU A 13 -28.78 -14.77 8.70
N GLU A 14 -29.20 -15.68 7.81
CA GLU A 14 -28.44 -16.01 6.59
C GLU A 14 -28.53 -14.89 5.53
N GLU A 15 -29.68 -14.21 5.39
CA GLU A 15 -29.80 -13.04 4.50
C GLU A 15 -28.99 -11.83 5.01
N MET A 16 -28.83 -11.66 6.32
CA MET A 16 -28.01 -10.58 6.90
C MET A 16 -26.50 -10.84 6.76
N TRP A 17 -26.06 -12.10 6.85
CA TRP A 17 -24.65 -12.48 6.60
C TRP A 17 -24.27 -12.44 5.12
N VAL A 18 -25.18 -12.80 4.22
CA VAL A 18 -24.98 -12.65 2.77
C VAL A 18 -24.96 -11.16 2.38
N CYS A 19 -25.81 -10.32 2.98
CA CYS A 19 -25.77 -8.87 2.76
C CYS A 19 -24.49 -8.22 3.31
N ASP A 20 -23.99 -8.62 4.48
CA ASP A 20 -22.76 -8.06 5.04
C ASP A 20 -21.50 -8.52 4.30
N MET A 21 -21.43 -9.77 3.83
CA MET A 21 -20.31 -10.27 3.02
C MET A 21 -20.33 -9.69 1.59
N TRP A 22 -21.52 -9.44 1.04
CA TRP A 22 -21.72 -8.79 -0.27
C TRP A 22 -21.47 -7.28 -0.21
N CYS A 23 -21.85 -6.61 0.89
CA CYS A 23 -21.49 -5.22 1.19
C CYS A 23 -19.99 -5.08 1.49
N HIS A 24 -19.34 -6.05 2.13
CA HIS A 24 -17.89 -5.99 2.36
C HIS A 24 -17.10 -6.22 1.07
N SER A 25 -17.52 -7.14 0.20
CA SER A 25 -16.92 -7.33 -1.14
C SER A 25 -17.11 -6.09 -2.03
N HIS A 26 -18.29 -5.47 -2.03
CA HIS A 26 -18.54 -4.22 -2.76
C HIS A 26 -17.85 -3.02 -2.12
N ARG A 27 -17.72 -2.95 -0.80
CA ARG A 27 -17.02 -1.87 -0.10
C ARG A 27 -15.51 -2.01 -0.22
N VAL A 28 -14.96 -3.22 -0.24
CA VAL A 28 -13.56 -3.48 -0.58
C VAL A 28 -13.32 -3.19 -2.06
N ARG A 29 -14.20 -3.60 -2.99
CA ARG A 29 -14.12 -3.19 -4.41
C ARG A 29 -14.28 -1.68 -4.59
N TYR A 30 -15.14 -1.01 -3.83
CA TYR A 30 -15.35 0.44 -3.90
C TYR A 30 -14.22 1.23 -3.24
N GLU A 31 -13.69 0.80 -2.11
CA GLU A 31 -12.52 1.39 -1.45
C GLU A 31 -11.24 1.11 -2.24
N TYR A 32 -11.11 -0.07 -2.86
CA TYR A 32 -10.04 -0.40 -3.80
C TYR A 32 -10.18 0.41 -5.10
N ARG A 33 -11.38 0.60 -5.64
CA ARG A 33 -11.64 1.44 -6.84
C ARG A 33 -11.59 2.95 -6.55
N LYS A 34 -11.91 3.39 -5.35
CA LYS A 34 -11.76 4.77 -4.89
C LYS A 34 -10.28 5.08 -4.62
N ARG A 35 -9.52 4.12 -4.07
CA ARG A 35 -8.06 4.18 -4.07
C ARG A 35 -7.46 4.11 -5.45
N ILE A 36 -8.01 3.34 -6.39
CA ILE A 36 -7.56 3.41 -7.79
C ILE A 36 -7.72 4.84 -8.31
N ALA A 37 -8.79 5.58 -8.02
CA ALA A 37 -8.88 6.99 -8.44
C ALA A 37 -7.86 7.91 -7.75
N ASP A 38 -7.54 7.69 -6.47
CA ASP A 38 -6.57 8.49 -5.71
C ASP A 38 -5.09 8.06 -5.95
N ASP A 39 -4.85 6.79 -6.32
CA ASP A 39 -3.55 6.19 -6.65
C ASP A 39 -3.23 6.32 -8.15
N ILE A 40 -4.23 6.40 -9.04
CA ILE A 40 -4.08 6.75 -10.46
C ILE A 40 -3.44 8.13 -10.60
N ASP A 41 -3.78 9.08 -9.72
CA ASP A 41 -3.20 10.44 -9.72
C ASP A 41 -1.70 10.46 -9.35
N GLN A 42 -1.12 9.33 -8.92
CA GLN A 42 0.30 9.18 -8.59
C GLN A 42 1.02 8.07 -9.37
N SER A 43 0.31 7.36 -10.25
CA SER A 43 0.85 6.31 -11.10
C SER A 43 1.50 6.92 -12.33
N GLN A 44 2.82 6.79 -12.47
CA GLN A 44 3.56 7.24 -13.68
C GLN A 44 3.20 6.46 -14.96
N ASP A 45 2.36 5.42 -14.84
CA ASP A 45 2.08 4.45 -15.89
C ASP A 45 0.78 4.70 -16.70
N ILE A 46 -0.01 5.72 -16.38
CA ILE A 46 -1.25 5.98 -17.14
C ILE A 46 -0.95 6.77 -18.42
N SER A 47 -1.60 6.41 -19.52
CA SER A 47 -1.47 7.19 -20.74
C SER A 47 -2.10 8.57 -20.58
N HIS A 48 -1.55 9.59 -21.26
CA HIS A 48 -2.15 10.94 -21.26
C HIS A 48 -3.57 10.94 -21.87
N VAL A 49 -3.89 9.98 -22.75
CA VAL A 49 -5.26 9.82 -23.27
C VAL A 49 -6.21 9.31 -22.18
N LEU A 50 -5.77 8.39 -21.30
CA LEU A 50 -6.56 7.98 -20.15
C LEU A 50 -6.74 9.14 -19.17
N GLU A 51 -5.70 9.91 -18.88
CA GLU A 51 -5.81 11.15 -18.08
C GLU A 51 -6.85 12.11 -18.64
N ASP A 52 -6.79 12.39 -19.95
CA ASP A 52 -7.75 13.24 -20.64
C ASP A 52 -9.17 12.65 -20.57
N TYR A 53 -9.33 11.34 -20.74
CA TYR A 53 -10.62 10.67 -20.65
C TYR A 53 -11.21 10.78 -19.24
N LEU A 54 -10.39 10.56 -18.21
CA LEU A 54 -10.78 10.72 -16.81
C LEU A 54 -11.27 12.15 -16.53
N LYS A 55 -10.49 13.14 -17.00
CA LYS A 55 -10.77 14.56 -16.80
C LYS A 55 -12.01 15.03 -17.56
N HIS A 56 -12.13 14.69 -18.84
CA HIS A 56 -13.10 15.29 -19.74
C HIS A 56 -14.39 14.47 -19.90
N ILE A 57 -14.36 13.16 -19.64
CA ILE A 57 -15.54 12.28 -19.75
C ILE A 57 -15.97 11.77 -18.37
N VAL A 58 -15.07 11.08 -17.67
CA VAL A 58 -15.40 10.34 -16.43
C VAL A 58 -15.84 11.28 -15.33
N ASN A 59 -15.06 12.33 -15.04
CA ASN A 59 -15.35 13.31 -13.99
C ASN A 59 -16.46 14.31 -14.34
N LYS A 60 -17.09 14.15 -15.52
CA LYS A 60 -18.24 14.93 -15.96
C LYS A 60 -19.51 14.09 -16.02
N LYS A 61 -20.15 14.00 -17.19
CA LYS A 61 -21.50 13.46 -17.35
C LYS A 61 -21.57 11.94 -17.36
N LEU A 62 -20.44 11.25 -17.51
CA LEU A 62 -20.40 9.79 -17.38
C LEU A 62 -20.75 9.34 -15.95
N GLN A 63 -20.56 10.18 -14.92
CA GLN A 63 -20.97 9.88 -13.54
C GLN A 63 -22.45 9.49 -13.40
N LEU A 64 -23.31 9.96 -14.31
CA LEU A 64 -24.73 9.59 -14.35
C LEU A 64 -24.93 8.09 -14.59
N TYR A 65 -23.99 7.41 -15.25
CA TYR A 65 -24.06 5.97 -15.49
C TYR A 65 -23.95 5.15 -14.21
N LYS A 66 -23.52 5.74 -13.08
CA LYS A 66 -23.53 5.07 -11.77
C LYS A 66 -24.94 4.70 -11.32
N GLN A 67 -25.96 5.38 -11.84
CA GLN A 67 -27.37 5.12 -11.54
C GLN A 67 -27.95 4.00 -12.41
N TYR A 68 -27.27 3.59 -13.47
CA TYR A 68 -27.74 2.58 -14.42
C TYR A 68 -27.20 1.22 -14.01
N ILE A 69 -27.95 0.53 -13.17
CA ILE A 69 -27.58 -0.79 -12.64
C ILE A 69 -28.05 -1.88 -13.60
N HIS A 70 -27.18 -2.82 -13.92
CA HIS A 70 -27.53 -4.01 -14.67
C HIS A 70 -28.49 -4.86 -13.82
N THR A 71 -29.71 -5.06 -14.30
CA THR A 71 -30.76 -5.80 -13.58
C THR A 71 -30.80 -7.29 -13.91
N GLU A 72 -30.13 -7.72 -14.97
CA GLU A 72 -30.16 -9.08 -15.52
C GLU A 72 -28.78 -9.49 -16.06
N GLY A 73 -28.53 -10.81 -16.12
CA GLY A 73 -27.29 -11.40 -16.66
C GLY A 73 -26.16 -11.51 -15.63
N ASP A 74 -25.00 -11.97 -16.10
CA ASP A 74 -23.82 -12.25 -15.24
C ASP A 74 -23.28 -11.00 -14.52
N LYS A 75 -23.58 -9.81 -15.06
CA LYS A 75 -23.18 -8.50 -14.51
C LYS A 75 -24.23 -7.87 -13.58
N GLN A 76 -25.21 -8.64 -13.09
CA GLN A 76 -26.28 -8.10 -12.25
C GLN A 76 -25.71 -7.37 -11.02
N GLY A 77 -26.19 -6.14 -10.78
CA GLY A 77 -25.73 -5.29 -9.67
C GLY A 77 -24.53 -4.40 -9.99
N GLN A 78 -23.79 -4.64 -11.08
CA GLN A 78 -22.76 -3.71 -11.55
C GLN A 78 -23.42 -2.50 -12.22
N SER A 79 -22.88 -1.31 -11.97
CA SER A 79 -23.29 -0.10 -12.70
C SER A 79 -22.65 -0.06 -14.08
N LEU A 80 -23.34 0.52 -15.07
CA LEU A 80 -22.78 0.75 -16.41
C LEU A 80 -21.51 1.60 -16.35
N PHE A 81 -21.40 2.51 -15.37
CA PHE A 81 -20.19 3.27 -15.12
C PHE A 81 -18.99 2.36 -14.81
N SER A 82 -19.15 1.45 -13.84
CA SER A 82 -18.10 0.52 -13.45
C SER A 82 -17.67 -0.34 -14.64
N HIS A 83 -18.65 -0.85 -15.38
CA HIS A 83 -18.41 -1.65 -16.57
C HIS A 83 -17.56 -0.89 -17.60
N VAL A 84 -17.96 0.32 -18.00
CA VAL A 84 -17.19 1.15 -18.95
C VAL A 84 -15.77 1.42 -18.44
N MET A 85 -15.60 1.70 -17.15
CA MET A 85 -14.27 1.95 -16.57
C MET A 85 -13.39 0.70 -16.57
N ASP A 86 -13.95 -0.47 -16.30
CA ASP A 86 -13.25 -1.75 -16.34
C ASP A 86 -12.73 -2.01 -17.78
N LEU A 87 -13.55 -1.74 -18.81
CA LEU A 87 -13.17 -1.88 -20.23
C LEU A 87 -12.08 -0.89 -20.69
N VAL A 88 -12.21 0.39 -20.30
CA VAL A 88 -11.24 1.44 -20.65
C VAL A 88 -9.89 1.17 -19.98
N SER A 89 -9.89 0.80 -18.70
CA SER A 89 -8.66 0.49 -17.95
C SER A 89 -7.96 -0.74 -18.51
N PHE A 90 -8.72 -1.79 -18.88
CA PHE A 90 -8.18 -2.95 -19.56
C PHE A 90 -7.49 -2.59 -20.88
N THR A 91 -8.13 -1.70 -21.66
CA THR A 91 -7.62 -1.28 -22.95
C THR A 91 -6.32 -0.46 -22.81
N ASP A 92 -6.28 0.46 -21.86
CA ASP A 92 -5.10 1.27 -21.55
C ASP A 92 -3.90 0.39 -21.16
N ARG A 93 -4.12 -0.62 -20.31
CA ARG A 93 -3.07 -1.56 -19.89
C ARG A 93 -2.48 -2.39 -21.01
N LEU A 94 -3.26 -2.71 -22.04
CA LEU A 94 -2.74 -3.40 -23.22
C LEU A 94 -2.05 -2.47 -24.22
N ASN A 95 -2.26 -1.15 -24.11
CA ASN A 95 -1.77 -0.19 -25.08
C ASN A 95 -0.24 -0.21 -25.28
N PRO A 96 0.61 -0.35 -24.24
CA PRO A 96 2.07 -0.41 -24.44
C PRO A 96 2.51 -1.46 -25.47
N VAL A 97 1.80 -2.58 -25.54
CA VAL A 97 2.09 -3.67 -26.48
C VAL A 97 1.35 -3.54 -27.80
N ILE A 98 0.11 -3.02 -27.79
CA ILE A 98 -0.67 -2.85 -29.02
C ILE A 98 -0.17 -1.65 -29.84
N GLY A 99 0.36 -0.61 -29.19
CA GLY A 99 0.87 0.60 -29.81
C GLY A 99 -0.21 1.41 -30.53
N LEU A 100 -1.33 1.71 -29.86
CA LEU A 100 -2.38 2.55 -30.44
C LEU A 100 -1.92 4.00 -30.54
N SER A 101 -2.31 4.69 -31.61
CA SER A 101 -2.19 6.15 -31.65
C SER A 101 -3.20 6.79 -30.71
N ASP A 102 -2.96 8.05 -30.34
CA ASP A 102 -3.91 8.83 -29.53
C ASP A 102 -5.32 8.82 -30.12
N GLU A 103 -5.46 9.01 -31.43
CA GLU A 103 -6.75 8.99 -32.10
C GLU A 103 -7.42 7.62 -32.04
N GLU A 104 -6.65 6.54 -32.21
CA GLU A 104 -7.17 5.17 -32.10
C GLU A 104 -7.67 4.88 -30.69
N MET A 105 -6.92 5.30 -29.67
CA MET A 105 -7.28 5.10 -28.28
C MET A 105 -8.49 5.95 -27.88
N ARG A 106 -8.56 7.22 -28.30
CA ARG A 106 -9.74 8.07 -28.10
C ARG A 106 -10.98 7.49 -28.78
N CYS A 107 -10.87 7.01 -30.02
CA CYS A 107 -11.97 6.35 -30.72
C CYS A 107 -12.44 5.09 -29.98
N THR A 108 -11.49 4.29 -29.50
CA THR A 108 -11.77 3.04 -28.79
C THR A 108 -12.45 3.31 -27.46
N PHE A 109 -11.99 4.28 -26.67
CA PHE A 109 -12.63 4.66 -25.40
C PHE A 109 -14.04 5.17 -25.61
N LEU A 110 -14.29 6.02 -26.61
CA LEU A 110 -15.65 6.46 -26.94
C LEU A 110 -16.53 5.29 -27.39
N ALA A 111 -16.00 4.35 -28.18
CA ALA A 111 -16.73 3.15 -28.57
C ALA A 111 -17.09 2.27 -27.38
N LEU A 112 -16.15 2.02 -26.46
CA LEU A 112 -16.40 1.28 -25.21
C LEU A 112 -17.40 2.00 -24.31
N THR A 113 -17.43 3.33 -24.33
CA THR A 113 -18.40 4.14 -23.54
C THR A 113 -19.84 3.89 -23.98
N VAL A 114 -20.06 3.68 -25.28
CA VAL A 114 -21.40 3.55 -25.89
C VAL A 114 -21.70 2.14 -26.40
N HIS A 115 -20.80 1.17 -26.20
CA HIS A 115 -20.98 -0.18 -26.76
C HIS A 115 -22.21 -0.90 -26.20
N ASP A 116 -22.64 -0.55 -24.99
CA ASP A 116 -23.82 -1.11 -24.31
C ASP A 116 -24.93 -0.05 -24.18
N ILE A 117 -25.12 0.78 -25.22
CA ILE A 117 -26.08 1.89 -25.24
C ILE A 117 -27.52 1.48 -24.89
N ASN A 118 -27.92 0.23 -25.13
CA ASN A 118 -29.23 -0.29 -24.75
C ASN A 118 -29.41 -0.47 -23.23
N LYS A 119 -28.36 -0.32 -22.43
CA LYS A 119 -28.43 -0.30 -20.96
C LYS A 119 -28.78 1.08 -20.41
N ILE A 120 -28.68 2.11 -21.24
CA ILE A 120 -29.04 3.49 -20.86
C ILE A 120 -30.56 3.63 -20.97
N PRO A 121 -31.28 4.10 -19.92
CA PRO A 121 -32.74 4.18 -19.93
C PRO A 121 -33.35 4.92 -21.13
N LEU A 122 -32.65 5.94 -21.63
CA LEU A 122 -33.09 6.76 -22.78
C LEU A 122 -33.20 5.95 -24.09
N TYR A 123 -32.40 4.90 -24.24
CA TYR A 123 -32.36 4.07 -25.46
C TYR A 123 -32.79 2.61 -25.22
N GLY A 124 -32.75 2.18 -23.96
CA GLY A 124 -33.01 0.80 -23.54
C GLY A 124 -34.47 0.47 -23.25
N LYS A 125 -35.35 1.48 -23.16
CA LYS A 125 -36.77 1.30 -22.85
C LYS A 125 -37.65 1.85 -23.96
N ALA A 126 -38.51 0.99 -24.51
CA ALA A 126 -39.57 1.42 -25.41
C ALA A 126 -40.68 2.15 -24.64
N ALA A 127 -41.56 2.87 -25.36
CA ALA A 127 -42.67 3.62 -24.76
C ALA A 127 -43.63 2.77 -23.90
N ASN A 128 -43.67 1.46 -24.13
CA ASN A 128 -44.44 0.48 -23.36
C ASN A 128 -43.69 -0.12 -22.16
N GLY A 129 -42.46 0.34 -21.87
CA GLY A 129 -41.61 -0.14 -20.77
C GLY A 129 -40.77 -1.37 -21.07
N TRP A 130 -40.87 -1.96 -22.27
CA TRP A 130 -40.12 -3.15 -22.66
C TRP A 130 -38.65 -2.83 -22.98
N ASN A 131 -37.77 -3.80 -22.75
CA ASN A 131 -36.35 -3.67 -23.10
C ASN A 131 -36.19 -3.64 -24.63
N VAL A 132 -35.47 -2.63 -25.12
CA VAL A 132 -35.12 -2.48 -26.54
C VAL A 132 -33.93 -3.40 -26.85
N LYS A 133 -33.99 -4.11 -27.99
CA LYS A 133 -32.86 -4.93 -28.42
C LYS A 133 -31.66 -4.04 -28.72
N TYR A 134 -30.45 -4.55 -28.50
CA TYR A 134 -29.22 -3.81 -28.80
C TYR A 134 -29.23 -3.20 -30.20
N ALA A 135 -29.64 -3.99 -31.19
CA ALA A 135 -29.74 -3.58 -32.59
C ALA A 135 -30.54 -2.30 -32.83
N ASP A 136 -31.67 -2.16 -32.12
CA ASP A 136 -32.60 -1.05 -32.27
C ASP A 136 -32.15 0.18 -31.46
N ALA A 137 -31.37 -0.03 -30.40
CA ALA A 137 -30.80 1.04 -29.58
C ALA A 137 -29.53 1.64 -30.19
N ALA A 138 -28.64 0.79 -30.73
CA ALA A 138 -27.33 1.16 -31.25
C ALA A 138 -27.39 1.69 -32.69
N THR A 139 -28.22 2.71 -32.90
CA THR A 139 -28.29 3.43 -34.18
C THR A 139 -27.29 4.58 -34.23
N SER A 140 -26.92 5.03 -35.43
CA SER A 140 -26.04 6.19 -35.62
C SER A 140 -26.54 7.43 -34.86
N ALA A 141 -27.84 7.71 -34.96
CA ALA A 141 -28.46 8.85 -34.31
C ALA A 141 -28.41 8.77 -32.78
N ASN A 142 -28.63 7.57 -32.20
CA ASN A 142 -28.58 7.40 -30.75
C ASN A 142 -27.15 7.47 -30.23
N ILE A 143 -26.19 6.84 -30.91
CA ILE A 143 -24.76 6.91 -30.53
C ILE A 143 -24.27 8.36 -30.61
N GLN A 144 -24.56 9.08 -31.71
CA GLN A 144 -24.20 10.50 -31.83
C GLN A 144 -24.82 11.33 -30.71
N ARG A 145 -26.12 11.16 -30.46
CA ARG A 145 -26.82 11.88 -29.38
C ARG A 145 -26.20 11.61 -28.02
N GLU A 146 -25.79 10.37 -27.75
CA GLU A 146 -25.17 10.04 -26.47
C GLU A 146 -23.78 10.66 -26.32
N LEU A 147 -22.96 10.65 -27.37
CA LEU A 147 -21.66 11.31 -27.39
C LEU A 147 -21.80 12.84 -27.19
N GLU A 148 -22.79 13.47 -27.84
CA GLU A 148 -23.12 14.88 -27.60
C GLU A 148 -23.58 15.12 -26.16
N ARG A 149 -24.43 14.24 -25.61
CA ARG A 149 -24.90 14.31 -24.23
C ARG A 149 -23.74 14.24 -23.25
N LEU A 150 -22.73 13.42 -23.53
CA LEU A 150 -21.51 13.26 -22.74
C LEU A 150 -20.47 14.39 -22.93
N GLU A 151 -20.71 15.35 -23.83
CA GLU A 151 -19.82 16.48 -24.11
C GLU A 151 -18.40 16.05 -24.52
N VAL A 152 -18.30 15.05 -25.40
CA VAL A 152 -17.02 14.45 -25.78
C VAL A 152 -16.10 15.37 -26.59
N ASP A 153 -16.56 16.56 -26.97
CA ASP A 153 -15.80 17.55 -27.76
C ASP A 153 -14.49 17.99 -27.08
N ASP A 154 -14.50 18.14 -25.74
CA ASP A 154 -13.30 18.50 -24.98
C ASP A 154 -12.28 17.35 -24.91
N PHE A 155 -12.74 16.10 -25.01
CA PHE A 155 -11.89 14.92 -25.00
C PHE A 155 -11.35 14.59 -26.39
N PHE A 156 -12.19 14.69 -27.42
CA PHE A 156 -11.82 14.34 -28.78
C PHE A 156 -12.59 15.19 -29.79
N SER A 157 -12.11 16.40 -30.06
CA SER A 157 -12.78 17.39 -30.94
C SER A 157 -13.12 16.90 -32.35
N LYS A 158 -12.41 15.89 -32.87
CA LYS A 158 -12.64 15.29 -34.19
C LYS A 158 -13.62 14.11 -34.17
N TRP A 159 -14.23 13.77 -33.04
CA TRP A 159 -15.04 12.54 -32.90
C TRP A 159 -16.16 12.40 -33.95
N ARG A 160 -16.72 13.51 -34.45
CA ARG A 160 -17.75 13.49 -35.51
C ARG A 160 -17.23 12.96 -36.84
N GLU A 161 -15.98 13.25 -37.17
CA GLU A 161 -15.30 12.69 -38.35
C GLU A 161 -15.10 11.17 -38.18
N TYR A 162 -14.86 10.74 -36.94
CA TYR A 162 -14.66 9.33 -36.55
C TYR A 162 -15.95 8.61 -36.14
N LEU A 163 -17.13 9.21 -36.33
CA LEU A 163 -18.39 8.63 -35.85
C LEU A 163 -18.62 7.21 -36.42
N ARG A 164 -18.23 6.98 -37.68
CA ARG A 164 -18.37 5.66 -38.33
C ARG A 164 -17.42 4.62 -37.76
N ASP A 165 -16.21 5.04 -37.40
CA ASP A 165 -15.20 4.22 -36.72
C ASP A 165 -15.69 3.83 -35.33
N ILE A 166 -16.15 4.81 -34.53
CA ILE A 166 -16.71 4.60 -33.19
C ILE A 166 -17.90 3.64 -33.25
N MET A 167 -18.82 3.85 -34.19
CA MET A 167 -19.96 2.96 -34.40
C MET A 167 -19.52 1.54 -34.76
N PHE A 168 -18.58 1.39 -35.71
CA PHE A 168 -18.07 0.08 -36.08
C PHE A 168 -17.54 -0.67 -34.85
N LEU A 169 -16.71 -0.01 -34.05
CA LEU A 169 -16.11 -0.60 -32.86
C LEU A 169 -17.17 -0.95 -31.81
N ALA A 170 -18.11 -0.04 -31.56
CA ALA A 170 -19.23 -0.28 -30.65
C ALA A 170 -20.04 -1.52 -31.07
N HIS A 171 -20.21 -1.81 -32.36
CA HIS A 171 -20.85 -3.06 -32.80
C HIS A 171 -19.92 -4.28 -32.75
N ALA A 172 -18.61 -4.11 -32.94
CA ALA A 172 -17.65 -5.19 -33.08
C ALA A 172 -17.48 -6.07 -31.83
N HIS A 173 -17.93 -5.61 -30.64
CA HIS A 173 -17.85 -6.37 -29.39
C HIS A 173 -18.68 -7.68 -29.43
N GLN A 174 -19.81 -7.72 -30.14
CA GLN A 174 -20.60 -8.96 -30.28
C GLN A 174 -20.22 -9.71 -31.56
N ALA A 175 -19.76 -10.96 -31.43
CA ALA A 175 -19.38 -11.78 -32.58
C ALA A 175 -20.52 -12.02 -33.60
N ALA A 176 -21.79 -11.91 -33.18
CA ALA A 176 -22.99 -12.13 -34.00
C ALA A 176 -23.67 -10.84 -34.52
N SER A 177 -23.30 -9.65 -34.02
CA SER A 177 -23.98 -8.39 -34.38
C SER A 177 -23.50 -7.81 -35.72
N THR A 178 -22.24 -8.05 -36.10
CA THR A 178 -21.64 -7.51 -37.32
C THR A 178 -22.32 -7.99 -38.61
N SER A 179 -23.15 -9.04 -38.52
CA SER A 179 -23.89 -9.62 -39.64
C SER A 179 -25.38 -9.27 -39.65
N THR A 180 -25.95 -8.70 -38.58
CA THR A 180 -27.41 -8.60 -38.41
C THR A 180 -27.97 -7.20 -38.15
N VAL A 181 -27.16 -6.25 -37.65
CA VAL A 181 -27.67 -4.92 -37.21
C VAL A 181 -27.30 -3.79 -38.16
N ILE A 182 -26.03 -3.74 -38.56
CA ILE A 182 -25.52 -2.89 -39.62
C ILE A 182 -24.90 -3.85 -40.63
N LEU A 183 -25.25 -3.72 -41.90
CA LEU A 183 -24.56 -4.43 -42.96
C LEU A 183 -23.17 -3.78 -43.08
N ILE A 184 -22.26 -4.20 -42.20
CA ILE A 184 -20.88 -3.73 -42.19
C ILE A 184 -20.15 -4.46 -43.31
N ASP A 185 -20.39 -3.98 -44.52
CA ASP A 185 -19.73 -4.45 -45.73
C ASP A 185 -18.39 -3.74 -45.94
N GLN A 186 -17.74 -4.03 -47.06
CA GLN A 186 -16.50 -3.35 -47.41
C GLN A 186 -16.71 -1.85 -47.68
N HIS A 187 -17.86 -1.46 -48.24
CA HIS A 187 -18.17 -0.07 -48.54
C HIS A 187 -18.26 0.78 -47.28
N TYR A 188 -18.87 0.27 -46.20
CA TYR A 188 -18.88 0.95 -44.90
C TYR A 188 -17.46 1.20 -44.39
N ILE A 189 -16.59 0.18 -44.42
CA ILE A 189 -15.19 0.30 -44.01
C ILE A 189 -14.43 1.31 -44.86
N ASP A 190 -14.64 1.32 -46.17
CA ASP A 190 -13.98 2.25 -47.08
C ASP A 190 -14.33 3.71 -46.78
N GLN A 191 -15.38 3.96 -45.98
CA GLN A 191 -15.78 5.29 -45.54
C GLN A 191 -15.34 5.63 -44.10
N THR A 192 -14.76 4.70 -43.36
CA THR A 192 -14.15 4.94 -42.03
C THR A 192 -12.77 5.58 -42.16
N ILE A 193 -12.22 6.17 -41.11
CA ILE A 193 -10.88 6.78 -41.15
C ILE A 193 -9.79 5.74 -40.86
N LEU A 194 -10.04 4.83 -39.91
CA LEU A 194 -9.09 3.82 -39.44
C LEU A 194 -9.00 2.60 -40.36
N LYS A 195 -9.91 2.46 -41.35
CA LYS A 195 -9.86 1.49 -42.45
C LYS A 195 -9.58 0.04 -41.97
N SER A 196 -8.46 -0.54 -42.41
CA SER A 196 -8.08 -1.93 -42.14
C SER A 196 -7.79 -2.20 -40.66
N ARG A 197 -7.41 -1.17 -39.88
CA ARG A 197 -7.18 -1.30 -38.43
C ARG A 197 -8.44 -1.75 -37.70
N LEU A 198 -9.61 -1.30 -38.14
CA LEU A 198 -10.91 -1.68 -37.57
C LEU A 198 -11.18 -3.18 -37.68
N LYS A 199 -10.91 -3.79 -38.84
CA LYS A 199 -11.09 -5.23 -39.07
C LYS A 199 -9.99 -6.09 -38.43
N GLY A 200 -8.89 -5.47 -38.01
CA GLY A 200 -7.74 -6.11 -37.37
C GLY A 200 -7.76 -5.93 -35.85
N ALA A 201 -6.68 -5.35 -35.32
CA ALA A 201 -6.42 -5.21 -33.90
C ALA A 201 -7.58 -4.59 -33.10
N LEU A 202 -8.18 -3.50 -33.59
CA LEU A 202 -9.18 -2.74 -32.83
C LEU A 202 -10.47 -3.54 -32.58
N LYS A 203 -10.93 -4.33 -33.54
CA LYS A 203 -12.07 -5.24 -33.33
C LYS A 203 -11.77 -6.25 -32.23
N TYR A 204 -10.62 -6.91 -32.29
CA TYR A 204 -10.28 -7.93 -31.30
C TYR A 204 -10.02 -7.31 -29.92
N LEU A 205 -9.55 -6.07 -29.85
CA LEU A 205 -9.44 -5.31 -28.62
C LEU A 205 -10.81 -5.05 -27.97
N MET A 206 -11.81 -4.61 -28.75
CA MET A 206 -13.19 -4.46 -28.25
C MET A 206 -13.74 -5.77 -27.67
N GLN A 207 -13.46 -6.89 -28.35
CA GLN A 207 -13.88 -8.22 -27.91
C GLN A 207 -13.12 -8.70 -26.68
N ALA A 208 -11.82 -8.46 -26.61
CA ALA A 208 -10.99 -8.78 -25.46
C ALA A 208 -11.45 -8.00 -24.22
N ALA A 209 -11.67 -6.69 -24.35
CA ALA A 209 -12.16 -5.86 -23.27
C ALA A 209 -13.50 -6.38 -22.73
N ASP A 210 -14.51 -6.59 -23.60
CA ASP A 210 -15.83 -7.06 -23.18
C ASP A 210 -15.79 -8.45 -22.52
N VAL A 211 -14.98 -9.38 -23.07
CA VAL A 211 -14.80 -10.71 -22.47
C VAL A 211 -14.10 -10.61 -21.11
N SER A 212 -13.12 -9.72 -20.96
CA SER A 212 -12.36 -9.58 -19.72
C SER A 212 -13.22 -9.19 -18.53
N ASP A 213 -14.24 -8.36 -18.74
CA ASP A 213 -15.15 -7.87 -17.70
C ASP A 213 -16.16 -8.93 -17.24
N ASN A 214 -16.33 -10.03 -17.97
CA ASN A 214 -17.13 -11.17 -17.53
C ASN A 214 -16.38 -12.06 -16.52
N SER A 215 -15.07 -11.88 -16.37
CA SER A 215 -14.28 -12.65 -15.40
C SER A 215 -14.37 -11.98 -14.03
N HIS A 216 -14.77 -12.76 -13.02
CA HIS A 216 -15.06 -12.25 -11.68
C HIS A 216 -14.15 -12.83 -10.60
N SER A 217 -13.34 -13.83 -10.95
CA SER A 217 -12.45 -14.56 -10.08
C SER A 217 -11.16 -14.96 -10.80
N GLY A 218 -10.05 -14.99 -10.08
CA GLY A 218 -8.79 -15.58 -10.51
C GLY A 218 -8.70 -17.10 -10.28
N ASP A 219 -9.80 -17.75 -9.87
CA ASP A 219 -9.84 -19.19 -9.60
C ASP A 219 -9.81 -20.01 -10.89
N HIS A 220 -8.61 -20.43 -11.29
CA HIS A 220 -8.38 -21.27 -12.47
C HIS A 220 -8.95 -22.70 -12.35
N ARG A 221 -9.58 -23.06 -11.22
CA ARG A 221 -10.28 -24.34 -11.04
C ARG A 221 -11.75 -24.24 -11.44
N ASP A 222 -12.29 -23.03 -11.56
CA ASP A 222 -13.64 -22.81 -12.08
C ASP A 222 -13.65 -22.96 -13.62
N PRO A 223 -14.38 -23.95 -14.17
CA PRO A 223 -14.47 -24.12 -15.62
C PRO A 223 -14.99 -22.88 -16.37
N HIS A 224 -15.84 -22.07 -15.75
CA HIS A 224 -16.36 -20.85 -16.36
C HIS A 224 -15.26 -19.79 -16.52
N GLU A 225 -14.49 -19.53 -15.46
CA GLU A 225 -13.34 -18.60 -15.51
C GLU A 225 -12.26 -19.08 -16.48
N VAL A 226 -12.00 -20.38 -16.52
CA VAL A 226 -11.08 -20.98 -17.50
C VAL A 226 -11.56 -20.71 -18.92
N HIS A 227 -12.86 -20.89 -19.20
CA HIS A 227 -13.43 -20.64 -20.52
C HIS A 227 -13.31 -19.15 -20.92
N LEU A 228 -13.64 -18.22 -20.02
CA LEU A 228 -13.54 -16.79 -20.26
C LEU A 228 -12.11 -16.35 -20.55
N ARG A 229 -11.16 -16.81 -19.73
CA ARG A 229 -9.73 -16.55 -19.92
C ARG A 229 -9.21 -17.09 -21.25
N ASP A 230 -9.65 -18.28 -21.64
CA ASP A 230 -9.25 -18.90 -22.90
C ASP A 230 -9.77 -18.12 -24.11
N LYS A 231 -11.02 -17.64 -24.03
CA LYS A 231 -11.61 -16.74 -25.02
C LYS A 231 -10.89 -15.39 -25.07
N LEU A 232 -10.56 -14.82 -23.92
CA LEU A 232 -9.78 -13.58 -23.80
C LEU A 232 -8.41 -13.72 -24.48
N LEU A 233 -7.71 -14.82 -24.21
CA LEU A 233 -6.40 -15.11 -24.81
C LEU A 233 -6.46 -15.24 -26.33
N ILE A 234 -7.53 -15.86 -26.85
CA ILE A 234 -7.76 -15.96 -28.31
C ILE A 234 -7.86 -14.56 -28.92
N HIS A 235 -8.60 -13.64 -28.30
CA HIS A 235 -8.73 -12.28 -28.78
C HIS A 235 -7.39 -11.53 -28.71
N ILE A 236 -6.65 -11.62 -27.60
CA ILE A 236 -5.33 -10.98 -27.46
C ILE A 236 -4.34 -11.49 -28.51
N ASN A 237 -4.22 -12.80 -28.70
CA ASN A 237 -3.29 -13.34 -29.71
C ASN A 237 -3.74 -13.02 -31.15
N ALA A 238 -5.04 -12.86 -31.38
CA ALA A 238 -5.54 -12.33 -32.64
C ALA A 238 -5.14 -10.86 -32.86
N ILE A 239 -5.11 -10.02 -31.80
CA ILE A 239 -4.54 -8.67 -31.88
C ILE A 239 -3.07 -8.75 -32.29
N MET A 240 -2.27 -9.54 -31.58
CA MET A 240 -0.82 -9.64 -31.81
C MET A 240 -0.49 -10.10 -33.23
N SER A 241 -1.18 -11.13 -33.71
CA SER A 241 -1.04 -11.61 -35.09
C SER A 241 -1.40 -10.54 -36.13
N ARG A 242 -2.43 -9.73 -35.88
CA ARG A 242 -2.86 -8.66 -36.81
C ARG A 242 -1.94 -7.44 -36.81
N MET A 243 -1.21 -7.24 -35.71
CA MET A 243 -0.14 -6.25 -35.59
C MET A 243 1.18 -6.71 -36.23
N GLY A 244 1.29 -8.00 -36.58
CA GLY A 244 2.51 -8.57 -37.16
C GLY A 244 3.55 -9.00 -36.12
N HIS A 245 3.17 -9.17 -34.85
CA HIS A 245 4.06 -9.77 -33.86
C HIS A 245 4.26 -11.26 -34.16
N GLU A 246 5.49 -11.74 -34.00
CA GLU A 246 5.86 -13.15 -34.22
C GLU A 246 5.65 -14.03 -32.97
N TYR A 247 5.14 -13.44 -31.89
CA TYR A 247 4.94 -14.10 -30.60
C TYR A 247 3.48 -14.06 -30.16
N GLU A 248 3.17 -14.92 -29.21
CA GLU A 248 1.85 -15.06 -28.62
C GLU A 248 1.98 -15.02 -27.11
N TYR A 249 0.96 -14.50 -26.44
CA TYR A 249 0.86 -14.53 -24.99
C TYR A 249 0.22 -15.83 -24.50
N ARG A 250 0.51 -16.12 -23.24
CA ARG A 250 -0.18 -17.09 -22.39
C ARG A 250 -0.53 -16.45 -21.06
N PHE A 251 -1.53 -16.99 -20.39
CA PHE A 251 -1.83 -16.58 -19.03
C PHE A 251 -0.94 -17.30 -18.02
N ILE A 252 -0.34 -16.51 -17.14
CA ILE A 252 0.17 -16.93 -15.84
C ILE A 252 -0.62 -16.19 -14.76
N GLY A 253 -0.42 -16.54 -13.50
CA GLY A 253 -1.04 -15.78 -12.42
C GLY A 253 -0.64 -16.25 -11.06
N HIS A 254 -1.06 -15.47 -10.07
CA HIS A 254 -0.92 -15.84 -8.68
C HIS A 254 -2.21 -15.60 -7.90
N ARG A 255 -2.41 -16.38 -6.85
CA ARG A 255 -3.59 -16.33 -5.99
C ARG A 255 -3.24 -16.64 -4.54
N LEU A 256 -3.85 -15.92 -3.61
CA LEU A 256 -3.83 -16.20 -2.20
C LEU A 256 -5.13 -16.90 -1.77
N ALA A 257 -4.99 -18.00 -1.04
CA ALA A 257 -6.12 -18.73 -0.46
C ALA A 257 -6.80 -17.95 0.68
N GLU A 258 -6.08 -17.05 1.34
CA GLU A 258 -6.56 -16.25 2.47
C GLU A 258 -6.40 -14.74 2.22
N LEU A 259 -7.45 -13.98 2.58
CA LEU A 259 -7.47 -12.52 2.52
C LEU A 259 -7.28 -11.92 3.92
N ARG A 260 -6.07 -11.44 4.22
CA ARG A 260 -5.65 -10.87 5.52
C ARG A 260 -5.46 -9.34 5.47
N GLY A 261 -6.22 -8.66 4.62
CA GLY A 261 -6.19 -7.20 4.51
C GLY A 261 -4.83 -6.67 4.04
N ILE A 262 -4.13 -5.92 4.89
CA ILE A 262 -2.89 -5.22 4.51
C ILE A 262 -1.78 -6.18 4.06
N ILE A 263 -1.66 -7.36 4.69
CA ILE A 263 -0.64 -8.36 4.33
C ILE A 263 -0.89 -8.88 2.92
N THR A 264 -2.15 -9.22 2.61
CA THR A 264 -2.57 -9.66 1.27
C THR A 264 -2.23 -8.61 0.22
N ASN A 265 -2.55 -7.33 0.46
CA ASN A 265 -2.22 -6.25 -0.46
C ASN A 265 -0.72 -6.09 -0.68
N VAL A 266 0.09 -6.18 0.38
CA VAL A 266 1.55 -6.13 0.25
C VAL A 266 2.05 -7.30 -0.59
N ILE A 267 1.59 -8.52 -0.32
CA ILE A 267 2.00 -9.69 -1.10
C ILE A 267 1.64 -9.54 -2.59
N HIS A 268 0.42 -9.09 -2.92
CA HIS A 268 0.05 -8.85 -4.32
C HIS A 268 0.97 -7.83 -4.99
N ASN A 269 1.22 -6.70 -4.33
CA ASN A 269 2.04 -5.63 -4.89
C ASN A 269 3.50 -6.08 -5.09
N GLU A 270 4.09 -6.78 -4.12
CA GLU A 270 5.46 -7.27 -4.24
C GLU A 270 5.59 -8.38 -5.31
N LEU A 271 4.57 -9.20 -5.52
CA LEU A 271 4.53 -10.18 -6.62
C LEU A 271 4.42 -9.52 -8.00
N VAL A 272 3.56 -8.50 -8.14
CA VAL A 272 3.45 -7.72 -9.39
C VAL A 272 4.78 -7.05 -9.70
N SER A 273 5.38 -6.36 -8.72
CA SER A 273 6.70 -5.72 -8.87
C SER A 273 7.76 -6.74 -9.26
N TYR A 274 7.79 -7.89 -8.58
CA TYR A 274 8.73 -8.96 -8.89
C TYR A 274 8.60 -9.44 -10.34
N PHE A 275 7.38 -9.71 -10.81
CA PHE A 275 7.18 -10.22 -12.16
C PHE A 275 7.50 -9.18 -13.24
N ARG A 276 7.15 -7.91 -13.04
CA ARG A 276 7.52 -6.82 -13.94
C ARG A 276 9.04 -6.65 -14.02
N GLU A 277 9.73 -6.61 -12.88
CA GLU A 277 11.19 -6.48 -12.83
C GLU A 277 11.91 -7.68 -13.45
N LYS A 278 11.41 -8.89 -13.21
CA LYS A 278 12.01 -10.15 -13.67
C LYS A 278 11.90 -10.33 -15.17
N TYR A 279 10.73 -10.04 -15.73
CA TYR A 279 10.40 -10.40 -17.12
C TYR A 279 10.32 -9.20 -18.07
N GLY A 280 10.18 -7.98 -17.54
CA GLY A 280 9.93 -6.77 -18.32
C GLY A 280 8.43 -6.48 -18.46
N GLU A 281 8.09 -5.20 -18.49
CA GLU A 281 6.68 -4.73 -18.50
C GLU A 281 5.97 -5.01 -19.83
N ASP A 282 6.70 -5.04 -20.94
CA ASP A 282 6.16 -5.38 -22.26
C ASP A 282 5.94 -6.89 -22.45
N GLU A 283 6.70 -7.69 -21.71
CA GLU A 283 6.72 -9.15 -21.84
C GLU A 283 5.85 -9.83 -20.78
N CYS A 284 5.65 -9.17 -19.62
CA CYS A 284 4.82 -9.62 -18.51
C CYS A 284 3.85 -8.52 -18.06
N ILE A 285 2.63 -8.58 -18.58
CA ILE A 285 1.60 -7.55 -18.38
C ILE A 285 0.59 -8.04 -17.34
N ASP A 286 0.53 -7.40 -16.18
CA ASP A 286 -0.55 -7.58 -15.20
C ASP A 286 -1.88 -7.05 -15.77
N LEU A 287 -2.81 -7.96 -16.04
CA LEU A 287 -3.99 -7.64 -16.82
C LEU A 287 -5.25 -7.57 -15.95
N GLN A 288 -5.55 -8.62 -15.21
CA GLN A 288 -6.80 -8.73 -14.43
C GLN A 288 -6.48 -8.86 -12.94
N TYR A 289 -7.12 -8.01 -12.13
CA TYR A 289 -6.92 -7.91 -10.70
C TYR A 289 -8.17 -8.37 -9.96
N TYR A 290 -7.98 -9.32 -9.05
CA TYR A 290 -9.01 -9.87 -8.19
C TYR A 290 -8.59 -9.70 -6.72
N PRO A 291 -9.54 -9.71 -5.77
CA PRO A 291 -9.22 -9.67 -4.35
C PRO A 291 -8.20 -10.75 -3.93
N GLU A 292 -8.29 -11.92 -4.56
CA GLU A 292 -7.46 -13.07 -4.27
C GLU A 292 -6.21 -13.18 -5.15
N GLY A 293 -6.03 -12.41 -6.23
CA GLY A 293 -4.97 -12.71 -7.19
C GLY A 293 -4.84 -11.76 -8.38
N VAL A 294 -3.81 -11.99 -9.19
CA VAL A 294 -3.56 -11.24 -10.44
C VAL A 294 -3.29 -12.22 -11.57
N ASN A 295 -3.93 -12.00 -12.72
CA ASN A 295 -3.61 -12.67 -13.98
C ASN A 295 -2.66 -11.80 -14.79
N TYR A 296 -1.62 -12.42 -15.34
CA TYR A 296 -0.67 -11.76 -16.23
C TYR A 296 -0.67 -12.41 -17.60
N LEU A 297 -0.35 -11.62 -18.61
CA LEU A 297 0.10 -12.11 -19.91
C LEU A 297 1.60 -12.25 -19.87
N LEU A 298 2.11 -13.43 -20.20
CA LEU A 298 3.54 -13.67 -20.39
C LEU A 298 3.77 -14.16 -21.82
N ASP A 299 4.80 -13.66 -22.50
CA ASP A 299 5.20 -14.21 -23.79
C ASP A 299 5.45 -15.73 -23.67
N LYS A 300 4.86 -16.53 -24.58
CA LYS A 300 5.03 -17.99 -24.62
C LYS A 300 6.49 -18.43 -24.77
N ARG A 301 7.37 -17.59 -25.30
CA ARG A 301 8.81 -17.85 -25.45
C ARG A 301 9.55 -17.79 -24.11
N ILE A 302 8.99 -17.11 -23.10
CA ILE A 302 9.61 -16.92 -21.80
C ILE A 302 9.16 -18.03 -20.85
N THR A 303 10.12 -18.74 -20.25
CA THR A 303 9.84 -19.72 -19.19
C THR A 303 9.56 -19.04 -17.86
N LEU A 304 8.47 -19.43 -17.20
CA LEU A 304 8.17 -18.97 -15.84
C LEU A 304 9.08 -19.71 -14.85
N GLU A 305 9.83 -18.95 -14.06
CA GLU A 305 10.71 -19.46 -13.03
C GLU A 305 10.05 -19.24 -11.67
N TRP A 306 9.45 -20.30 -11.13
CA TRP A 306 8.90 -20.28 -9.78
C TRP A 306 9.48 -21.42 -8.96
N ASN A 307 10.38 -21.10 -8.04
CA ASN A 307 11.10 -22.06 -7.20
C ASN A 307 11.33 -21.49 -5.79
N GLU A 308 11.87 -22.31 -4.89
CA GLU A 308 12.09 -21.95 -3.48
C GLU A 308 12.93 -20.68 -3.31
N ARG A 309 13.93 -20.47 -4.17
CA ARG A 309 14.77 -19.26 -4.14
C ARG A 309 13.93 -18.02 -4.44
N VAL A 310 13.12 -18.08 -5.50
CA VAL A 310 12.20 -16.99 -5.89
C VAL A 310 11.19 -16.70 -4.79
N LEU A 311 10.59 -17.74 -4.21
CA LEU A 311 9.66 -17.60 -3.09
C LEU A 311 10.28 -16.86 -1.90
N ARG A 312 11.52 -17.21 -1.55
CA ARG A 312 12.25 -16.58 -0.45
C ARG A 312 12.63 -15.14 -0.75
N GLU A 313 12.97 -14.83 -1.99
CA GLU A 313 13.21 -13.45 -2.45
C GLU A 313 11.96 -12.59 -2.30
N VAL A 314 10.80 -13.08 -2.77
CA VAL A 314 9.52 -12.38 -2.59
C VAL A 314 9.18 -12.22 -1.11
N ALA A 315 9.42 -13.24 -0.29
CA ALA A 315 9.20 -13.17 1.15
C ALA A 315 10.03 -12.08 1.84
N GLU A 316 11.31 -11.91 1.46
CA GLU A 316 12.16 -10.81 1.95
C GLU A 316 11.60 -9.44 1.55
N ARG A 317 11.16 -9.28 0.29
CA ARG A 317 10.55 -8.03 -0.19
C ARG A 317 9.28 -7.70 0.61
N VAL A 318 8.40 -8.67 0.81
CA VAL A 318 7.19 -8.54 1.64
C VAL A 318 7.54 -8.15 3.07
N ARG A 319 8.53 -8.81 3.69
CA ARG A 319 9.00 -8.45 5.03
C ARG A 319 9.46 -7.00 5.08
N HIS A 320 10.33 -6.59 4.17
CA HIS A 320 10.87 -5.24 4.12
C HIS A 320 9.76 -4.19 3.97
N LYS A 321 8.76 -4.46 3.13
CA LYS A 321 7.61 -3.57 2.95
C LYS A 321 6.74 -3.47 4.21
N LEU A 322 6.44 -4.60 4.85
CA LEU A 322 5.66 -4.65 6.10
C LEU A 322 6.39 -3.91 7.23
N ALA A 323 7.70 -4.15 7.40
CA ALA A 323 8.53 -3.44 8.36
C ALA A 323 8.51 -1.93 8.10
N GLY A 324 8.60 -1.49 6.83
CA GLY A 324 8.48 -0.08 6.47
C GLY A 324 7.13 0.54 6.83
N ILE A 325 6.01 -0.20 6.67
CA ILE A 325 4.68 0.26 7.06
C ILE A 325 4.56 0.37 8.58
N GLN A 326 5.09 -0.61 9.32
CA GLN A 326 5.12 -0.61 10.78
C GLN A 326 5.93 0.59 11.30
N LEU A 327 7.15 0.80 10.78
CA LEU A 327 8.00 1.94 11.12
C LEU A 327 7.34 3.28 10.82
N LYS A 328 6.66 3.42 9.67
CA LYS A 328 5.89 4.64 9.35
C LYS A 328 4.79 4.91 10.36
N LYS A 329 4.04 3.89 10.77
CA LYS A 329 3.02 4.05 11.83
C LYS A 329 3.66 4.40 13.17
N LEU A 330 4.76 3.73 13.53
CA LEU A 330 5.50 3.99 14.78
C LEU A 330 6.03 5.42 14.85
N SER A 331 6.53 5.96 13.74
CA SER A 331 7.01 7.36 13.64
C SER A 331 5.94 8.40 13.95
N GLN A 332 4.65 8.07 13.84
CA GLN A 332 3.56 8.98 14.23
C GLN A 332 3.46 9.16 15.75
N PHE A 333 4.00 8.22 16.53
CA PHE A 333 3.98 8.20 17.99
C PHE A 333 5.29 8.69 18.61
N ILE A 334 6.35 8.84 17.82
CA ILE A 334 7.67 9.28 18.27
C ILE A 334 7.95 10.65 17.67
N LYS A 335 7.85 11.69 18.48
CA LYS A 335 7.88 13.09 18.00
C LYS A 335 9.01 13.89 18.62
N PRO A 336 9.73 14.71 17.82
CA PRO A 336 10.66 15.68 18.37
C PRO A 336 9.88 16.79 19.10
N LYS A 337 10.22 17.03 20.38
CA LYS A 337 9.77 18.20 21.14
C LYS A 337 10.97 19.07 21.51
N PRO A 338 10.77 20.35 21.92
CA PRO A 338 11.87 21.22 22.35
C PRO A 338 12.69 20.69 23.54
N SER A 339 12.15 19.75 24.32
CA SER A 339 12.82 19.11 25.46
C SER A 339 13.66 17.90 25.09
N ALA A 340 13.16 17.08 24.17
CA ALA A 340 13.68 15.77 23.79
C ALA A 340 12.76 15.17 22.71
N ILE A 341 13.18 14.06 22.11
CA ILE A 341 12.27 13.16 21.40
C ILE A 341 11.41 12.43 22.43
N VAL A 342 10.09 12.46 22.24
CA VAL A 342 9.11 11.82 23.13
C VAL A 342 8.49 10.63 22.43
N VAL A 343 8.42 9.51 23.14
CA VAL A 343 7.74 8.28 22.73
C VAL A 343 6.38 8.24 23.43
N ASP A 344 5.29 8.27 22.67
CA ASP A 344 3.93 8.14 23.20
C ASP A 344 3.66 6.69 23.66
N ASP A 345 2.87 6.49 24.72
CA ASP A 345 2.48 5.16 25.21
C ASP A 345 1.83 4.30 24.11
N ALA A 346 1.17 4.93 23.13
CA ALA A 346 0.63 4.27 21.96
C ALA A 346 1.68 3.46 21.17
N ALA A 347 2.95 3.89 21.15
CA ALA A 347 4.05 3.15 20.53
C ALA A 347 4.27 1.78 21.19
N MET A 348 4.22 1.73 22.51
CA MET A 348 4.33 0.48 23.28
C MET A 348 3.06 -0.37 23.11
N ASN A 349 1.89 0.28 23.12
CA ASN A 349 0.59 -0.40 23.03
C ASN A 349 0.33 -1.08 21.68
N ILE A 350 0.94 -0.63 20.59
CA ILE A 350 0.86 -1.30 19.28
C ILE A 350 1.81 -2.49 19.17
N GLY A 351 2.55 -2.82 20.24
CA GLY A 351 3.46 -3.97 20.30
C GLY A 351 4.82 -3.72 19.66
N ALA A 352 5.22 -2.45 19.46
CA ALA A 352 6.57 -2.16 18.96
C ALA A 352 7.62 -2.60 19.96
N THR A 353 8.67 -3.25 19.47
CA THR A 353 9.82 -3.62 20.29
C THR A 353 10.64 -2.40 20.69
N LEU A 354 11.41 -2.51 21.78
CA LEU A 354 12.33 -1.45 22.18
C LEU A 354 13.33 -1.13 21.05
N SER A 355 13.84 -2.14 20.36
CA SER A 355 14.77 -1.95 19.23
C SER A 355 14.15 -1.09 18.12
N GLU A 356 12.91 -1.37 17.70
CA GLU A 356 12.20 -0.57 16.68
C GLU A 356 11.94 0.87 17.15
N ILE A 357 11.59 1.06 18.42
CA ILE A 357 11.39 2.40 19.00
C ILE A 357 12.69 3.20 18.94
N PHE A 358 13.80 2.60 19.35
CA PHE A 358 15.11 3.26 19.32
C PHE A 358 15.62 3.48 17.89
N GLU A 359 15.29 2.61 16.95
CA GLU A 359 15.55 2.82 15.52
C GLU A 359 14.84 4.09 15.01
N VAL A 360 13.55 4.27 15.35
CA VAL A 360 12.81 5.48 14.98
C VAL A 360 13.34 6.72 15.71
N ILE A 361 13.81 6.59 16.96
CA ILE A 361 14.50 7.68 17.67
C ILE A 361 15.76 8.07 16.90
N ILE A 362 16.62 7.12 16.49
CA ILE A 362 17.83 7.39 15.70
C ILE A 362 17.48 8.10 14.40
N LEU A 363 16.51 7.58 13.63
CA LEU A 363 16.08 8.21 12.38
C LEU A 363 15.60 9.65 12.61
N THR A 364 14.88 9.89 13.70
CA THR A 364 14.43 11.22 14.11
C THR A 364 15.60 12.14 14.47
N VAL A 365 16.59 11.64 15.22
CA VAL A 365 17.83 12.36 15.55
C VAL A 365 18.63 12.70 14.30
N MET A 366 18.80 11.73 13.39
CA MET A 366 19.58 11.89 12.16
C MET A 366 18.98 12.93 11.23
N GLY A 367 17.64 13.03 11.18
CA GLY A 367 16.91 14.02 10.41
C GLY A 367 16.94 15.44 10.99
N LYS A 368 17.41 15.66 12.23
CA LYS A 368 17.53 17.00 12.81
C LYS A 368 18.68 17.78 12.17
N GLN A 369 18.40 19.08 11.95
CA GLN A 369 19.36 20.07 11.47
C GLN A 369 19.48 21.19 12.51
N TYR A 370 20.71 21.59 12.85
CA TYR A 370 20.99 22.58 13.88
C TYR A 370 21.52 23.87 13.27
N LYS A 371 20.61 24.80 12.95
CA LYS A 371 20.96 26.11 12.37
C LYS A 371 21.82 26.93 13.33
N SER A 372 22.69 27.80 12.80
CA SER A 372 23.57 28.68 13.60
C SER A 372 22.81 29.52 14.62
N GLU A 373 21.73 30.19 14.20
CA GLU A 373 20.89 31.02 15.08
C GLU A 373 20.33 30.23 16.27
N TRP A 374 19.94 28.97 16.04
CA TRP A 374 19.47 28.09 17.11
C TRP A 374 20.58 27.77 18.11
N ARG A 375 21.82 27.55 17.62
CA ARG A 375 22.98 27.28 18.48
C ARG A 375 23.33 28.49 19.33
N GLU A 376 23.39 29.68 18.72
CA GLU A 376 23.65 30.95 19.42
C GLU A 376 22.62 31.19 20.52
N GLN A 377 21.33 30.96 20.23
CA GLN A 377 20.27 31.08 21.23
C GLN A 377 20.46 30.10 22.39
N ARG A 378 20.79 28.84 22.11
CA ARG A 378 21.00 27.82 23.14
C ARG A 378 22.26 28.06 23.96
N ASP A 379 23.33 28.52 23.33
CA ASP A 379 24.56 28.94 24.00
C ASP A 379 24.29 30.09 24.98
N ALA A 380 23.56 31.13 24.55
CA ALA A 380 23.16 32.24 25.41
C ALA A 380 22.31 31.77 26.62
N LEU A 381 21.36 30.86 26.40
CA LEU A 381 20.54 30.29 27.46
C LEU A 381 21.36 29.45 28.45
N LEU A 382 22.31 28.64 27.97
CA LEU A 382 23.22 27.86 28.82
C LEU A 382 24.13 28.77 29.64
N ARG A 383 24.65 29.84 29.06
CA ARG A 383 25.44 30.84 29.79
C ARG A 383 24.63 31.46 30.93
N ASN A 384 23.34 31.69 30.73
CA ASN A 384 22.46 32.19 31.78
C ASN A 384 22.28 31.17 32.90
N ASP A 385 22.08 29.88 32.60
CA ASP A 385 22.03 28.82 33.63
C ASP A 385 23.30 28.75 34.46
N LEU A 386 24.45 28.77 33.79
CA LEU A 386 25.75 28.73 34.44
C LEU A 386 25.97 29.95 35.35
N LYS A 387 25.51 31.15 34.94
CA LYS A 387 25.56 32.34 35.79
C LYS A 387 24.71 32.22 37.06
N VAL A 388 23.59 31.49 37.02
CA VAL A 388 22.79 31.21 38.22
C VAL A 388 23.61 30.41 39.25
N ILE A 389 24.44 29.47 38.79
CA ILE A 389 25.36 28.69 39.66
C ILE A 389 26.36 29.62 40.37
N LEU A 390 26.93 30.59 39.65
CA LEU A 390 27.87 31.54 40.22
C LEU A 390 27.23 32.43 41.30
N ALA A 391 25.97 32.80 41.09
CA ALA A 391 25.20 33.62 42.02
C ALA A 391 24.73 32.86 43.28
N ASP A 392 24.67 31.54 43.25
CA ASP A 392 24.26 30.74 44.42
C ASP A 392 25.37 30.69 45.49
N GLU A 393 25.09 31.24 46.67
CA GLU A 393 26.01 31.26 47.82
C GLU A 393 26.32 29.86 48.36
N LYS A 394 25.46 28.87 48.11
CA LYS A 394 25.63 27.49 48.59
C LYS A 394 26.52 26.64 47.70
N THR A 395 26.85 27.13 46.50
CA THR A 395 27.71 26.42 45.54
C THR A 395 29.17 26.49 45.99
N SER A 396 29.87 25.36 45.96
CA SER A 396 31.28 25.28 46.38
C SER A 396 32.21 26.11 45.50
N VAL A 397 33.37 26.50 46.03
CA VAL A 397 34.34 27.35 45.33
C VAL A 397 34.88 26.64 44.08
N GLU A 398 35.17 25.34 44.19
CA GLU A 398 35.70 24.51 43.11
C GLU A 398 34.70 24.42 41.95
N LEU A 399 33.41 24.29 42.26
CA LEU A 399 32.34 24.24 41.28
C LEU A 399 32.19 25.59 40.55
N LYS A 400 32.32 26.71 41.28
CA LYS A 400 32.31 28.06 40.69
C LYS A 400 33.50 28.29 39.77
N GLU A 401 34.69 27.85 40.16
CA GLU A 401 35.90 27.92 39.32
C GLU A 401 35.73 27.12 38.03
N CYS A 402 35.17 25.90 38.12
CA CYS A 402 34.86 25.10 36.93
C CYS A 402 33.88 25.82 35.99
N VAL A 403 32.81 26.41 36.53
CA VAL A 403 31.84 27.18 35.76
C VAL A 403 32.45 28.42 35.11
N ILE A 404 33.35 29.14 35.80
CA ILE A 404 34.08 30.28 35.23
C ILE A 404 34.91 29.82 34.03
N ASN A 405 35.61 28.69 34.12
CA ASN A 405 36.40 28.14 33.03
C ASN A 405 35.52 27.76 31.82
N ILE A 406 34.34 27.18 32.05
CA ILE A 406 33.37 26.87 30.97
C ILE A 406 32.86 28.16 30.32
N LEU A 407 32.53 29.19 31.11
CA LEU A 407 32.05 30.47 30.58
C LEU A 407 33.10 31.24 29.76
N GLN A 408 34.39 30.97 29.95
CA GLN A 408 35.47 31.54 29.15
C GLN A 408 35.61 30.89 27.76
N GLN A 409 34.99 29.73 27.53
CA GLN A 409 35.00 29.09 26.22
C GLN A 409 34.23 29.94 25.19
N ALA A 410 34.74 30.00 23.96
CA ALA A 410 34.10 30.74 22.89
C ALA A 410 32.72 30.16 22.54
N GLU A 411 32.63 28.82 22.49
CA GLU A 411 31.40 28.07 22.23
C GLU A 411 31.23 27.03 23.34
N ILE A 412 30.08 27.03 24.03
CA ILE A 412 29.71 26.00 25.01
C ILE A 412 28.91 24.90 24.32
N ILE A 413 28.11 25.27 23.32
CA ILE A 413 27.42 24.33 22.42
C ILE A 413 28.36 23.88 21.29
N PRO A 414 28.55 22.58 21.05
CA PRO A 414 29.35 22.08 19.94
C PRO A 414 28.88 22.59 18.58
N SER A 415 29.83 22.94 17.72
CA SER A 415 29.56 23.28 16.32
C SER A 415 29.42 22.06 15.39
N ASP A 416 29.82 20.87 15.84
CA ASP A 416 29.66 19.62 15.11
C ASP A 416 28.26 19.01 15.33
N ASP A 417 27.48 18.88 14.26
CA ASP A 417 26.15 18.26 14.26
C ASP A 417 26.18 16.82 14.77
N THR A 418 27.27 16.08 14.54
CA THR A 418 27.45 14.71 15.01
C THR A 418 27.51 14.64 16.53
N ILE A 419 28.12 15.64 17.18
CA ILE A 419 28.16 15.75 18.63
C ILE A 419 26.77 16.13 19.16
N LEU A 420 26.10 17.10 18.53
CA LEU A 420 24.74 17.52 18.91
C LEU A 420 23.72 16.38 18.80
N LYS A 421 23.81 15.56 17.75
CA LYS A 421 22.97 14.36 17.57
C LYS A 421 23.13 13.35 18.72
N ARG A 422 24.34 13.17 19.25
CA ARG A 422 24.56 12.34 20.44
C ARG A 422 23.89 12.93 21.68
N GLY A 423 24.02 14.25 21.89
CA GLY A 423 23.31 14.94 22.98
C GLY A 423 21.79 14.87 22.89
N GLU A 424 21.25 14.89 21.67
CA GLU A 424 19.83 14.68 21.41
C GLU A 424 19.41 13.25 21.75
N PHE A 425 20.19 12.23 21.34
CA PHE A 425 19.92 10.83 21.69
C PHE A 425 19.92 10.62 23.21
N VAL A 426 20.90 11.19 23.92
CA VAL A 426 20.96 11.19 25.39
C VAL A 426 19.69 11.77 26.00
N SER A 427 19.20 12.89 25.47
CA SER A 427 17.95 13.51 25.92
C SER A 427 16.74 12.63 25.66
N ALA A 428 16.68 11.98 24.49
CA ALA A 428 15.63 11.05 24.11
C ALA A 428 15.60 9.83 25.02
N TYR A 429 16.75 9.19 25.26
CA TYR A 429 16.88 8.04 26.15
C TYR A 429 16.47 8.39 27.59
N ARG A 430 16.96 9.52 28.10
CA ARG A 430 16.60 10.03 29.41
C ARG A 430 15.10 10.28 29.56
N LYS A 431 14.47 10.81 28.50
CA LYS A 431 13.03 11.08 28.47
C LYS A 431 12.23 9.78 28.40
N PHE A 432 12.71 8.80 27.64
CA PHE A 432 12.14 7.46 27.62
C PHE A 432 12.14 6.82 29.01
N LEU A 433 13.26 6.88 29.74
CA LEU A 433 13.35 6.38 31.12
C LEU A 433 12.34 7.03 32.06
N GLU A 434 12.12 8.34 31.95
CA GLU A 434 11.09 9.03 32.75
C GLU A 434 9.67 8.56 32.44
N ASP A 435 9.33 8.56 31.15
CA ASP A 435 7.95 8.39 30.73
C ASP A 435 7.54 6.92 30.90
N HIS A 436 8.44 5.99 30.58
CA HIS A 436 8.13 4.57 30.49
C HIS A 436 8.70 3.71 31.63
N LEU A 437 9.71 4.19 32.37
CA LEU A 437 10.41 3.39 33.39
C LEU A 437 10.61 4.11 34.74
N SER A 438 9.76 5.10 35.03
CA SER A 438 9.85 5.83 36.31
C SER A 438 9.64 4.94 37.54
N THR A 439 8.92 3.83 37.42
CA THR A 439 8.67 2.90 38.53
C THR A 439 9.91 2.09 38.87
N GLU A 440 10.62 1.61 37.85
CA GLU A 440 11.85 0.85 37.93
C GLU A 440 12.96 1.73 38.51
N LEU A 441 13.09 2.97 37.99
CA LEU A 441 14.00 3.99 38.53
C LEU A 441 13.76 4.26 40.03
N LYS A 442 12.49 4.42 40.44
CA LYS A 442 12.15 4.59 41.87
C LYS A 442 12.53 3.37 42.70
N ALA A 443 12.37 2.16 42.17
CA ALA A 443 12.73 0.93 42.88
C ALA A 443 14.24 0.85 43.17
N VAL A 444 15.07 1.30 42.23
CA VAL A 444 16.54 1.34 42.38
C VAL A 444 17.06 2.63 43.03
N LYS A 445 16.18 3.59 43.33
CA LYS A 445 16.49 4.91 43.91
C LYS A 445 17.48 5.73 43.07
N GLU A 446 17.37 5.61 41.75
CA GLU A 446 18.20 6.35 40.79
C GLU A 446 17.29 7.28 39.96
N ASP A 447 17.75 8.49 39.67
CA ASP A 447 17.04 9.39 38.76
C ASP A 447 17.47 9.17 37.31
N ALA A 448 16.58 9.51 36.36
CA ALA A 448 16.80 9.25 34.94
C ALA A 448 18.08 9.91 34.37
N TRP A 449 18.45 11.09 34.87
CA TRP A 449 19.66 11.77 34.39
C TRP A 449 20.92 11.10 34.92
N THR A 450 20.99 10.84 36.22
CA THR A 450 22.13 10.12 36.82
C THR A 450 22.37 8.78 36.13
N ARG A 451 21.31 8.00 35.90
CA ARG A 451 21.42 6.73 35.17
C ARG A 451 21.95 6.91 33.75
N THR A 452 21.42 7.89 33.03
CA THR A 452 21.87 8.24 31.68
C THR A 452 23.35 8.63 31.67
N TYR A 453 23.82 9.36 32.68
CA TYR A 453 25.23 9.76 32.80
C TYR A 453 26.15 8.57 33.04
N HIS A 454 25.76 7.65 33.91
CA HIS A 454 26.50 6.41 34.15
C HIS A 454 26.61 5.58 32.88
N LEU A 455 25.50 5.39 32.17
CA LEU A 455 25.44 4.60 30.93
C LEU A 455 26.42 5.14 29.88
N PHE A 456 26.37 6.45 29.62
CA PHE A 456 27.20 7.10 28.61
C PHE A 456 28.55 7.60 29.14
N LYS A 457 28.95 7.17 30.34
CA LYS A 457 30.26 7.42 30.97
C LYS A 457 30.64 8.90 31.03
N LEU A 458 29.68 9.75 31.37
CA LEU A 458 29.94 11.18 31.57
C LEU A 458 30.79 11.41 32.84
N PRO A 459 31.66 12.43 32.88
CA PRO A 459 32.51 12.72 34.04
C PRO A 459 31.71 13.02 35.32
N GLU A 460 31.92 12.21 36.37
CA GLU A 460 31.18 12.33 37.64
C GLU A 460 31.42 13.66 38.36
N ASP A 461 32.62 14.22 38.23
CA ASP A 461 33.00 15.53 38.79
C ASP A 461 32.15 16.68 38.20
N ARG A 462 31.51 16.46 37.05
CA ARG A 462 30.63 17.44 36.38
C ARG A 462 29.15 17.24 36.64
N TYR A 463 28.73 16.19 37.35
CA TYR A 463 27.30 15.91 37.58
C TYR A 463 26.58 17.04 38.31
N ALA A 464 27.28 17.69 39.25
CA ALA A 464 26.77 18.86 39.95
C ALA A 464 26.42 19.98 38.96
N ILE A 465 27.29 20.26 37.98
CA ILE A 465 27.06 21.29 36.94
C ILE A 465 25.87 20.88 36.08
N TYR A 466 25.83 19.64 35.58
CA TYR A 466 24.75 19.17 34.71
C TYR A 466 23.39 19.33 35.37
N LYS A 467 23.28 19.10 36.69
CA LYS A 467 22.04 19.23 37.44
C LYS A 467 21.46 20.66 37.44
N PHE A 468 22.30 21.68 37.37
CA PHE A 468 21.88 23.09 37.30
C PHE A 468 21.47 23.51 35.89
N ILE A 469 21.94 22.82 34.87
CA ILE A 469 21.51 23.08 33.50
C ILE A 469 20.06 22.64 33.34
N ASP A 470 19.26 23.51 32.76
CA ASP A 470 17.86 23.25 32.49
C ASP A 470 17.69 21.97 31.63
N PRO A 471 16.75 21.08 31.99
CA PRO A 471 16.56 19.80 31.31
C PRO A 471 16.37 19.89 29.79
N TYR A 472 15.79 20.98 29.27
CA TYR A 472 15.53 21.19 27.83
C TYR A 472 16.79 21.43 27.00
N ARG A 473 17.91 21.76 27.62
CA ARG A 473 19.20 22.03 26.95
C ARG A 473 20.35 21.21 27.49
N ARG A 474 20.11 20.43 28.55
CA ARG A 474 21.11 19.63 29.23
C ARG A 474 21.78 18.61 28.33
N GLY A 475 21.04 17.91 27.47
CA GLY A 475 21.65 16.93 26.56
C GLY A 475 22.65 17.52 25.59
N TYR A 476 22.37 18.73 25.06
CA TYR A 476 23.31 19.44 24.19
C TYR A 476 24.55 19.93 24.95
N PHE A 477 24.39 20.33 26.21
CA PHE A 477 25.52 20.69 27.07
C PHE A 477 26.40 19.50 27.41
N THR A 478 25.79 18.36 27.78
CA THR A 478 26.54 17.12 28.07
C THR A 478 27.19 16.52 26.82
N ALA A 479 26.76 16.93 25.62
CA ALA A 479 27.27 16.38 24.37
C ALA A 479 28.80 16.57 24.21
N CYS A 480 29.35 17.66 24.74
CA CYS A 480 30.79 17.94 24.75
C CYS A 480 31.61 16.87 25.48
N ASP A 481 31.00 16.22 26.48
CA ASP A 481 31.65 15.29 27.39
C ASP A 481 31.34 13.83 27.04
N LEU A 482 30.49 13.60 26.03
CA LEU A 482 30.16 12.25 25.57
C LEU A 482 31.36 11.60 24.86
N PRO A 483 31.61 10.30 25.08
CA PRO A 483 32.60 9.56 24.32
C PRO A 483 32.28 9.55 22.82
N GLN A 484 33.30 9.33 22.00
CA GLN A 484 33.13 9.08 20.57
C GLN A 484 32.49 7.71 20.38
N MET A 485 31.18 7.72 20.16
CA MET A 485 30.34 6.54 20.03
C MET A 485 29.31 6.79 18.93
N SER A 486 29.07 5.79 18.07
CA SER A 486 28.05 5.92 17.03
C SER A 486 26.64 5.89 17.63
N LEU A 487 25.63 6.40 16.91
CA LEU A 487 24.25 6.32 17.39
C LEU A 487 23.77 4.86 17.54
N ASP A 488 24.26 3.95 16.70
CA ASP A 488 23.97 2.52 16.81
C ASP A 488 24.57 1.92 18.08
N ASP A 489 25.83 2.23 18.40
CA ASP A 489 26.45 1.79 19.66
C ASP A 489 25.71 2.36 20.88
N MET A 490 25.22 3.62 20.79
CA MET A 490 24.40 4.23 21.84
C MET A 490 23.04 3.53 21.99
N LYS A 491 22.43 3.07 20.90
CA LYS A 491 21.22 2.24 20.92
C LYS A 491 21.48 0.90 21.58
N GLU A 492 22.52 0.19 21.20
CA GLU A 492 22.86 -1.10 21.81
C GLU A 492 23.14 -0.96 23.32
N ALA A 493 23.87 0.08 23.73
CA ALA A 493 24.10 0.40 25.13
C ALA A 493 22.79 0.72 25.88
N ALA A 494 21.92 1.53 25.27
CA ALA A 494 20.60 1.85 25.84
C ALA A 494 19.74 0.59 26.03
N LEU A 495 19.64 -0.28 25.02
CA LEU A 495 18.87 -1.52 25.10
C LEU A 495 19.41 -2.45 26.20
N ALA A 496 20.73 -2.61 26.30
CA ALA A 496 21.37 -3.38 27.36
C ALA A 496 21.11 -2.79 28.75
N ASP A 497 21.12 -1.47 28.90
CA ASP A 497 20.82 -0.81 30.16
C ASP A 497 19.37 -1.00 30.59
N LEU A 498 18.42 -0.92 29.66
CA LEU A 498 17.00 -1.13 29.96
C LEU A 498 16.75 -2.56 30.50
N ALA A 499 17.42 -3.55 29.90
CA ALA A 499 17.43 -4.93 30.39
C ALA A 499 17.96 -5.04 31.83
N GLN A 500 19.08 -4.36 32.10
CA GLN A 500 19.70 -4.36 33.41
C GLN A 500 18.82 -3.64 34.45
N LEU A 501 18.18 -2.53 34.09
CA LEU A 501 17.29 -1.77 34.97
C LEU A 501 16.11 -2.63 35.44
N GLU A 502 15.49 -3.38 34.52
CA GLU A 502 14.37 -4.27 34.86
C GLU A 502 14.81 -5.37 35.85
N LEU A 503 15.99 -5.96 35.63
CA LEU A 503 16.56 -6.96 36.54
C LEU A 503 16.83 -6.37 37.93
N GLN A 504 17.48 -5.19 37.98
CA GLN A 504 17.77 -4.48 39.23
C GLN A 504 16.50 -4.11 39.99
N ALA A 505 15.48 -3.60 39.29
CA ALA A 505 14.19 -3.27 39.88
C ALA A 505 13.48 -4.50 40.45
N THR A 506 13.54 -5.64 39.74
CA THR A 506 12.98 -6.91 40.21
C THR A 506 13.69 -7.41 41.48
N GLN A 507 15.02 -7.35 41.53
CA GLN A 507 15.82 -7.70 42.70
C GLN A 507 15.52 -6.78 43.90
N ALA A 508 15.42 -5.47 43.67
CA ALA A 508 15.08 -4.48 44.70
C ALA A 508 13.68 -4.73 45.29
N LYS A 509 12.70 -5.10 44.44
CA LYS A 509 11.34 -5.48 44.87
C LYS A 509 11.34 -6.79 45.68
N ALA A 510 12.14 -7.78 45.32
CA ALA A 510 12.23 -9.06 46.03
C ALA A 510 12.86 -8.92 47.43
N GLY A 511 13.82 -8.01 47.61
CA GLY A 511 14.45 -7.74 48.91
C GLY A 511 13.56 -6.95 49.88
N ALA A 512 12.56 -6.22 49.37
CA ALA A 512 11.60 -5.49 50.20
C ALA A 512 10.50 -6.44 50.71
N LYS A 513 10.49 -6.77 52.01
CA LYS A 513 9.43 -7.59 52.65
C LYS A 513 8.05 -7.13 52.19
N VAL A 514 7.38 -7.99 51.42
CA VAL A 514 6.11 -7.71 50.74
C VAL A 514 5.03 -7.32 51.75
N LYS A 515 4.78 -6.01 51.90
CA LYS A 515 3.50 -5.51 52.39
C LYS A 515 2.50 -5.68 51.26
N LYS A 516 1.54 -6.60 51.40
CA LYS A 516 0.43 -6.81 50.46
C LYS A 516 -0.29 -5.47 50.17
N SER A 517 0.04 -4.81 49.06
CA SER A 517 -0.79 -3.78 48.46
C SER A 517 -1.70 -4.42 47.43
N LYS A 518 -2.99 -4.11 47.52
CA LYS A 518 -4.02 -4.54 46.59
C LYS A 518 -4.08 -3.56 45.43
N GLY A 519 -3.92 -4.06 44.22
CA GLY A 519 -4.25 -3.36 42.98
C GLY A 519 -3.10 -2.54 42.42
N ASP A 520 -2.35 -3.13 41.49
CA ASP A 520 -1.85 -2.34 40.38
C ASP A 520 -1.72 -3.23 39.15
N VAL A 521 -1.98 -2.64 37.99
CA VAL A 521 -1.94 -3.27 36.68
C VAL A 521 -0.51 -3.73 36.44
N THR A 522 -0.31 -5.05 36.48
CA THR A 522 0.96 -5.66 36.11
C THR A 522 1.16 -5.39 34.63
N TYR A 523 2.07 -4.47 34.28
CA TYR A 523 2.72 -4.47 32.98
C TYR A 523 3.34 -5.86 32.83
N GLN A 524 2.64 -6.75 32.12
CA GLN A 524 3.14 -8.06 31.80
C GLN A 524 4.45 -7.87 31.05
N GLN A 525 5.56 -8.19 31.74
CA GLN A 525 6.83 -8.64 31.19
C GLN A 525 7.21 -7.94 29.88
N LEU A 526 7.91 -6.81 30.02
CA LEU A 526 8.84 -6.32 29.00
C LEU A 526 10.06 -7.27 28.93
N THR A 527 9.82 -8.59 28.88
CA THR A 527 10.88 -9.58 28.79
C THR A 527 11.59 -9.42 27.45
N LEU A 528 12.84 -8.97 27.51
CA LEU A 528 13.83 -9.14 26.45
C LEU A 528 14.03 -10.61 26.05
N GLU A 529 13.50 -11.57 26.82
CA GLU A 529 13.57 -13.00 26.55
C GLU A 529 12.35 -13.59 25.81
N ASN A 530 11.37 -12.76 25.41
CA ASN A 530 10.28 -13.19 24.52
C ASN A 530 10.21 -12.31 23.25
N ASP A 531 11.36 -12.09 22.61
CA ASP A 531 11.46 -11.58 21.23
C ASP A 531 10.80 -12.54 20.21
N GLU A 532 10.23 -13.65 20.67
CA GLU A 532 9.46 -14.60 19.88
C GLU A 532 7.96 -14.27 19.75
N GLY A 533 7.44 -13.19 20.36
CA GLY A 533 6.00 -12.93 20.39
C GLY A 533 5.44 -12.05 19.26
N MET A 534 6.19 -11.03 18.84
CA MET A 534 5.75 -10.05 17.83
C MET A 534 6.80 -9.78 16.74
N THR A 535 8.09 -9.75 17.07
CA THR A 535 9.22 -9.68 16.13
C THR A 535 9.33 -10.94 15.25
N THR A 536 8.75 -12.05 15.69
CA THR A 536 8.53 -13.28 14.89
C THR A 536 7.37 -13.22 13.91
N GLN A 537 6.42 -12.28 14.05
CA GLN A 537 5.21 -12.31 13.21
C GLN A 537 5.50 -12.13 11.72
N PHE A 538 6.65 -11.55 11.36
CA PHE A 538 7.06 -11.39 9.97
C PHE A 538 8.53 -11.72 9.75
N ASN A 539 9.09 -12.69 10.48
CA ASN A 539 10.38 -13.24 10.06
C ASN A 539 10.22 -13.85 8.65
N VAL A 540 11.31 -13.91 7.88
CA VAL A 540 11.23 -14.40 6.49
C VAL A 540 10.80 -15.86 6.40
N GLU A 541 11.22 -16.71 7.32
CA GLU A 541 10.79 -18.11 7.37
C GLU A 541 9.27 -18.23 7.62
N TYR A 542 8.69 -17.37 8.46
CA TYR A 542 7.25 -17.29 8.67
C TYR A 542 6.53 -16.87 7.38
N ILE A 543 7.02 -15.84 6.68
CA ILE A 543 6.43 -15.39 5.42
C ILE A 543 6.58 -16.47 4.35
N VAL A 544 7.73 -17.13 4.25
CA VAL A 544 7.95 -18.28 3.35
C VAL A 544 6.95 -19.39 3.65
N ASP A 545 6.80 -19.82 4.90
CA ASP A 545 5.84 -20.85 5.32
C ASP A 545 4.39 -20.43 5.06
N TYR A 546 4.06 -19.16 5.29
CA TYR A 546 2.76 -18.59 4.94
C TYR A 546 2.49 -18.66 3.44
N LEU A 547 3.43 -18.20 2.60
CA LEU A 547 3.31 -18.23 1.15
C LEU A 547 3.26 -19.67 0.63
N LYS A 548 4.05 -20.62 1.16
CA LYS A 548 3.96 -22.03 0.77
C LYS A 548 2.57 -22.63 0.95
N ARG A 549 1.85 -22.22 2.00
CA ARG A 549 0.51 -22.73 2.32
C ARG A 549 -0.60 -22.02 1.57
N ASN A 550 -0.41 -20.72 1.30
CA ASN A 550 -1.50 -19.85 0.84
C ASN A 550 -1.33 -19.31 -0.56
N LEU A 551 -0.09 -19.23 -1.09
CA LEU A 551 0.19 -18.70 -2.42
C LEU A 551 0.22 -19.82 -3.44
N GLU A 552 -0.62 -19.68 -4.45
CA GLU A 552 -0.61 -20.48 -5.65
C GLU A 552 -0.13 -19.63 -6.82
N VAL A 553 0.82 -20.15 -7.59
CA VAL A 553 1.29 -19.56 -8.85
C VAL A 553 1.09 -20.58 -9.95
N TRP A 554 0.50 -20.17 -11.07
CA TRP A 554 0.20 -21.06 -12.19
C TRP A 554 0.73 -20.55 -13.52
N ASP A 555 0.88 -21.51 -14.43
CA ASP A 555 1.30 -21.30 -15.81
C ASP A 555 0.53 -22.26 -16.73
N LYS A 556 -0.18 -21.70 -17.71
CA LYS A 556 -1.04 -22.49 -18.61
C LYS A 556 -0.29 -23.46 -19.53
N VAL A 557 1.00 -23.25 -19.85
CA VAL A 557 1.74 -24.19 -20.74
C VAL A 557 1.93 -25.54 -20.07
N HIS A 558 1.93 -25.56 -18.74
CA HIS A 558 2.01 -26.75 -17.94
C HIS A 558 0.68 -26.89 -17.21
N SER A 559 -0.33 -27.51 -17.83
CA SER A 559 -1.59 -27.87 -17.14
C SER A 559 -1.40 -28.95 -16.06
N LYS A 560 -0.27 -28.94 -15.36
CA LYS A 560 -0.06 -29.42 -14.01
C LYS A 560 0.03 -28.19 -13.11
N LEU A 561 -0.95 -28.04 -12.22
CA LEU A 561 -0.90 -27.07 -11.13
C LEU A 561 0.43 -27.21 -10.40
N MET A 562 1.19 -26.12 -10.29
CA MET A 562 2.38 -26.02 -9.42
C MET A 562 1.96 -25.77 -7.96
N SER A 563 0.76 -26.22 -7.58
CA SER A 563 0.25 -26.14 -6.21
C SER A 563 0.99 -27.16 -5.34
N GLY A 564 1.62 -26.68 -4.27
CA GLY A 564 2.05 -27.43 -3.08
C GLY A 564 2.67 -28.80 -3.34
N TRP A 565 4.01 -28.85 -3.43
CA TRP A 565 4.84 -30.05 -3.14
C TRP A 565 4.15 -31.39 -3.44
N GLN A 566 4.36 -31.93 -4.65
CA GLN A 566 4.30 -33.38 -4.91
C GLN A 566 5.41 -34.13 -4.15
N PHE A 567 5.49 -33.91 -2.83
CA PHE A 567 6.37 -34.54 -1.86
C PHE A 567 5.55 -34.92 -0.61
N ARG A 568 4.44 -35.61 -0.84
CA ARG A 568 3.71 -36.40 0.16
C ARG A 568 3.17 -37.67 -0.48
N LEU A 569 4.08 -38.48 -1.03
CA LEU A 569 3.97 -39.92 -1.31
C LEU A 569 5.09 -40.29 -2.29
N LEU A 570 6.33 -40.37 -1.78
CA LEU A 570 7.43 -41.22 -2.25
C LEU A 570 8.70 -40.75 -1.52
N LEU A 571 8.79 -41.09 -0.23
CA LEU A 571 9.98 -41.50 0.51
C LEU A 571 9.69 -41.42 2.02
N THR A 572 9.75 -42.61 2.64
CA THR A 572 9.66 -42.97 4.08
C THR A 572 8.35 -42.75 4.81
#